data_AF-A0A970TA98-F1
#
_entry.id   AF-A0A970TA98-F1
#
_cell.length_a   1.000
_cell.length_b   1.000
_cell.length_c   1.000
_cell.angle_alpha   90.00
_cell.angle_beta   90.00
_cell.angle_gamma   90.00
#
_symmetry.space_group_name_H-M   'P 1'
#
loop_
_entity.id
_entity.type
_entity.pdbx_description
1 polymer ?
#
loop_
_entity_poly.entity_id
_entity_poly.type
_entity_poly.pdbx_seq_one_letter_code
_entity_poly.pdbx_strand_id
1 'polypeptide(L)'
;KPQTGEFADGLSYGLGFRVITTPKDVTLMLSRGSFGHGGAFGTQSWADPDNNTLYIVMIQRRGFPGGDSHDIRHSLQEIASNAIMN
;
A
#
# COMPACT_ATOMS: atom_id res chain seq x y z
N LYS A 1 4.21 -7.97 -25.79
CA LYS A 1 4.39 -7.43 -24.42
C LYS A 1 3.87 -8.49 -23.46
N PRO A 2 4.64 -8.98 -22.48
CA PRO A 2 4.10 -9.93 -21.52
C PRO A 2 2.89 -9.30 -20.82
N GLN A 3 1.83 -10.08 -20.61
CA GLN A 3 0.60 -9.62 -19.95
C GLN A 3 0.77 -9.23 -18.47
N THR A 4 1.96 -9.43 -17.91
CA THR A 4 2.33 -9.02 -16.55
C THR A 4 3.55 -8.12 -16.66
N GLY A 5 3.35 -6.80 -16.58
CA GLY A 5 4.46 -5.89 -16.33
C GLY A 5 5.21 -6.37 -15.08
N GLU A 6 6.54 -6.28 -15.08
CA GLU A 6 7.34 -6.56 -13.88
C GLU A 6 6.68 -5.88 -12.68
N PHE A 7 6.38 -6.66 -11.64
CA PHE A 7 5.89 -6.07 -10.39
C PHE A 7 6.95 -5.08 -9.91
N ALA A 8 6.52 -3.94 -9.39
CA ALA A 8 7.47 -3.02 -8.77
C ALA A 8 8.28 -3.81 -7.73
N ASP A 9 9.60 -3.62 -7.75
CA ASP A 9 10.51 -4.34 -6.88
C ASP A 9 10.00 -4.32 -5.42
N GLY A 10 10.13 -5.43 -4.69
CA GLY A 10 9.55 -5.62 -3.35
C GLY A 10 8.06 -5.98 -3.32
N LEU A 11 7.41 -6.21 -4.48
CA LEU A 11 6.02 -6.67 -4.56
C LEU A 11 5.85 -7.99 -5.33
N SER A 12 4.80 -8.72 -4.98
CA SER A 12 4.19 -9.78 -5.79
C SER A 12 2.68 -9.55 -5.92
N TYR A 13 1.97 -10.48 -6.56
CA TYR A 13 0.52 -10.40 -6.73
C TYR A 13 -0.13 -11.73 -6.35
N GLY A 14 -1.25 -11.65 -5.64
CA GLY A 14 -2.06 -12.78 -5.23
C GLY A 14 -3.48 -12.71 -5.80
N LEU A 15 -4.47 -13.03 -4.98
CA LEU A 15 -5.89 -13.06 -5.32
C LEU A 15 -6.48 -11.65 -5.50
N GLY A 16 -6.02 -10.91 -6.52
CA GLY A 16 -6.48 -9.55 -6.82
C GLY A 16 -5.80 -8.44 -6.02
N PHE A 17 -4.79 -8.77 -5.22
CA PHE A 17 -4.04 -7.82 -4.39
C PHE A 17 -2.56 -7.86 -4.69
N ARG A 18 -1.91 -6.71 -4.49
CA ARG A 18 -0.46 -6.65 -4.33
C ARG A 18 -0.11 -7.24 -2.97
N VAL A 19 1.03 -7.93 -2.89
CA VAL A 19 1.57 -8.50 -1.65
C VAL A 19 2.99 -7.99 -1.48
N ILE A 20 3.32 -7.48 -0.29
CA ILE A 20 4.66 -6.97 0.02
C ILE A 20 5.60 -8.14 0.26
N THR A 21 6.64 -8.27 -0.57
CA THR A 21 7.70 -9.26 -0.38
C THR A 21 8.90 -8.66 0.36
N THR A 22 9.19 -7.39 0.11
CA THR A 22 10.24 -6.63 0.82
C THR A 22 9.70 -5.24 1.13
N PRO A 23 9.49 -4.88 2.41
CA PRO A 23 9.04 -3.53 2.77
C PRO A 23 10.05 -2.46 2.36
N LYS A 24 9.60 -1.43 1.63
CA LYS A 24 10.39 -0.25 1.25
C LYS A 24 9.50 0.89 0.75
N ASP A 25 10.08 2.07 0.58
CA ASP A 25 9.38 3.27 0.09
C ASP A 25 8.07 3.49 0.88
N VAL A 26 6.94 3.66 0.18
CA VAL A 26 5.61 3.82 0.77
C VAL A 26 5.06 2.59 1.49
N THR A 27 5.76 1.46 1.49
CA THR A 27 5.39 0.26 2.26
C THR A 27 6.28 0.05 3.48
N LEU A 28 7.17 0.99 3.82
CA LEU A 28 8.17 0.79 4.89
C LEU A 28 7.53 0.50 6.26
N MET A 29 6.34 1.04 6.51
CA MET A 29 5.59 0.87 7.76
C MET A 29 4.76 -0.42 7.81
N LEU A 30 4.79 -1.25 6.76
CA LEU A 30 4.00 -2.47 6.64
C LEU A 30 4.91 -3.70 6.69
N SER A 31 4.42 -4.78 7.29
CA SER A 31 5.14 -6.04 7.37
C SER A 31 5.21 -6.76 6.02
N ARG A 32 6.23 -7.61 5.84
CA ARG A 32 6.25 -8.58 4.72
C ARG A 32 4.99 -9.45 4.78
N GLY A 33 4.33 -9.66 3.65
CA GLY A 33 3.07 -10.40 3.57
C GLY A 33 1.83 -9.51 3.69
N SER A 34 1.98 -8.23 4.07
CA SER A 34 0.91 -7.25 3.98
C SER A 34 0.39 -7.15 2.54
N PHE A 35 -0.93 -7.04 2.38
CA PHE A 35 -1.57 -7.09 1.08
C PHE A 35 -2.61 -5.99 0.92
N GLY A 36 -2.77 -5.53 -0.32
CA GLY A 36 -3.63 -4.38 -0.60
C GLY A 36 -3.58 -3.90 -2.04
N HIS A 37 -4.28 -2.80 -2.28
CA HIS A 37 -4.33 -2.13 -3.57
C HIS A 37 -4.78 -0.69 -3.40
N GLY A 38 -4.39 0.19 -4.34
CA GLY A 38 -5.02 1.49 -4.46
C GLY A 38 -6.15 1.54 -5.47
N GLY A 39 -6.94 2.60 -5.42
CA GLY A 39 -8.01 2.86 -6.37
C GLY A 39 -7.75 4.10 -7.22
N ALA A 40 -8.53 4.23 -8.29
CA ALA A 40 -8.38 5.26 -9.31
C ALA A 40 -8.48 6.71 -8.79
N PHE A 41 -9.08 6.91 -7.61
CA PHE A 41 -9.28 8.23 -7.00
C PHE A 41 -8.30 8.54 -5.86
N GLY A 42 -7.18 7.81 -5.79
CA GLY A 42 -6.20 7.91 -4.72
C GLY A 42 -6.62 7.20 -3.43
N THR A 43 -7.68 6.38 -3.49
CA THR A 43 -8.07 5.50 -2.37
C THR A 43 -7.03 4.42 -2.15
N GLN A 44 -6.90 3.92 -0.92
CA GLN A 44 -5.98 2.85 -0.56
C GLN A 44 -6.62 1.91 0.45
N SER A 45 -6.39 0.60 0.31
CA SER A 45 -6.78 -0.40 1.30
C SER A 45 -5.66 -1.41 1.47
N TRP A 46 -5.09 -1.50 2.67
CA TRP A 46 -3.99 -2.39 3.01
C TRP A 46 -4.26 -3.09 4.34
N ALA A 47 -3.94 -4.38 4.40
CA ALA A 47 -4.00 -5.20 5.60
C ALA A 47 -2.59 -5.67 5.98
N ASP A 48 -2.26 -5.55 7.25
CA ASP A 48 -1.03 -6.07 7.85
C ASP A 48 -1.39 -7.12 8.92
N PRO A 49 -1.35 -8.41 8.57
CA PRO A 49 -1.72 -9.48 9.48
C PRO A 49 -0.77 -9.62 10.68
N ASP A 50 0.50 -9.32 10.51
CA ASP A 50 1.50 -9.47 11.57
C ASP A 50 1.25 -8.43 12.67
N ASN A 51 0.87 -7.22 12.27
CA ASN A 51 0.56 -6.13 13.18
C ASN A 51 -0.93 -6.05 13.56
N ASN A 52 -1.77 -6.96 13.05
CA ASN A 52 -3.22 -6.97 13.23
C ASN A 52 -3.89 -5.61 12.93
N THR A 53 -3.48 -4.96 11.84
CA THR A 53 -3.96 -3.63 11.45
C THR A 53 -4.51 -3.57 10.03
N LEU A 54 -5.50 -2.69 9.84
CA LEU A 54 -6.03 -2.34 8.52
C LEU A 54 -5.86 -0.83 8.30
N TYR A 55 -5.28 -0.45 7.17
CA TYR A 55 -5.10 0.93 6.74
C TYR A 55 -6.04 1.21 5.57
N ILE A 56 -7.02 2.10 5.77
CA ILE A 56 -8.03 2.45 4.76
C ILE A 56 -8.02 3.97 4.54
N VAL A 57 -7.83 4.38 3.29
CA VAL A 57 -7.89 5.79 2.86
C VAL A 57 -8.97 5.95 1.80
N MET A 58 -10.00 6.72 2.13
CA MET A 58 -11.10 7.02 1.23
C MET A 58 -11.12 8.50 0.88
N ILE A 59 -10.55 8.84 -0.27
CA ILE A 59 -10.56 10.19 -0.84
C ILE A 59 -11.19 10.16 -2.23
N GLN A 60 -11.62 11.33 -2.72
CA GLN A 60 -12.31 11.47 -4.01
C GLN A 60 -11.55 12.44 -4.92
N ARG A 61 -10.28 12.14 -5.21
CA ARG A 61 -9.42 13.04 -6.00
C ARG A 61 -9.00 12.42 -7.32
N ARG A 62 -9.09 13.19 -8.41
CA ARG A 62 -8.66 12.79 -9.75
C ARG A 62 -7.32 13.43 -10.12
N GLY A 63 -6.59 12.80 -11.03
CA GLY A 63 -5.36 13.38 -11.63
C GLY A 63 -4.13 13.37 -10.73
N PHE A 64 -4.03 12.37 -9.86
CA PHE A 64 -2.96 12.25 -8.87
C PHE A 64 -1.74 11.55 -9.51
N PRO A 65 -0.58 12.23 -9.69
CA PRO A 65 0.60 11.64 -10.31
C PRO A 65 1.28 10.64 -9.36
N GLY A 66 1.47 9.38 -9.79
CA GLY A 66 2.20 8.37 -9.01
C GLY A 66 1.36 7.20 -8.47
N GLY A 67 0.06 7.11 -8.80
CA GLY A 67 -0.78 5.94 -8.49
C GLY A 67 -0.83 5.57 -7.00
N ASP A 68 -0.24 4.43 -6.62
CA ASP A 68 -0.21 3.94 -5.24
C ASP A 68 0.86 4.58 -4.35
N SER A 69 1.72 5.43 -4.94
CA SER A 69 2.90 6.01 -4.29
C SER A 69 2.72 7.48 -3.89
N HIS A 70 1.51 7.89 -3.51
CA HIS A 70 1.25 9.28 -3.12
C HIS A 70 1.64 9.59 -1.67
N ASP A 71 2.10 10.82 -1.44
CA ASP A 71 2.47 11.35 -0.11
C ASP A 71 1.37 11.15 0.93
N ILE A 72 0.09 11.29 0.55
CA ILE A 72 -1.05 11.08 1.46
C ILE A 72 -1.02 9.67 2.07
N ARG A 73 -0.69 8.66 1.26
CA ARG A 73 -0.60 7.28 1.73
C ARG A 73 0.55 7.16 2.72
N HIS A 74 1.74 7.64 2.36
CA HIS A 74 2.92 7.59 3.22
C HIS A 74 2.64 8.27 4.57
N SER A 75 2.19 9.53 4.54
CA SER A 75 1.89 10.30 5.74
C SER A 75 0.83 9.62 6.62
N LEU A 76 -0.23 9.07 6.03
CA LEU A 76 -1.25 8.37 6.81
C LEU A 76 -0.71 7.09 7.45
N GLN A 77 0.04 6.27 6.70
CA GLN A 77 0.59 5.02 7.23
C GLN A 77 1.63 5.28 8.32
N GLU A 78 2.49 6.28 8.15
CA GLU A 78 3.47 6.70 9.15
C GLU A 78 2.79 7.21 10.43
N ILE A 79 1.84 8.14 10.33
CA ILE A 79 1.11 8.68 11.49
C ILE A 79 0.35 7.58 12.22
N ALA A 80 -0.36 6.72 11.48
CA ALA A 80 -1.15 5.64 12.08
C ALA A 80 -0.26 4.57 12.73
N SER A 81 0.83 4.16 12.07
CA SER A 81 1.80 3.22 12.65
C SER A 81 2.38 3.77 13.96
N ASN A 82 2.81 5.03 13.97
CA ASN A 82 3.34 5.67 15.17
C ASN A 82 2.30 5.79 16.30
N ALA A 83 1.02 5.93 15.98
CA ALA A 83 -0.04 6.07 16.98
C ALA A 83 -0.45 4.73 17.60
N ILE A 84 -0.33 3.62 16.85
CA ILE A 84 -0.88 2.31 17.24
C ILE A 84 0.22 1.37 17.75
N MET A 85 1.45 1.50 17.26
CA MET A 85 2.54 0.53 17.49
C MET A 85 3.50 0.95 18.62
N ASN A 86 3.13 1.95 19.43
CA ASN A 86 3.85 2.37 20.64
C ASN A 86 3.41 1.58 21.88
#